data_AF-A0A534N8W5-F1
#
_entry.id   AF-A0A534N8W5-F1
#
_cell.length_a   1.000
_cell.length_b   1.000
_cell.length_c   1.000
_cell.angle_alpha   90.00
_cell.angle_beta   90.00
_cell.angle_gamma   90.00
#
_symmetry.space_group_name_H-M   'P 1'
#
loop_
_entity.id
_entity.type
_entity.pdbx_description
1 polymer ?
#
loop_
_entity_poly.entity_id
_entity_poly.type
_entity_poly.pdbx_seq_one_letter_code
_entity_poly.pdbx_strand_id
1 'polypeptide(L)' 'MKVAREIATPKGWTESAPPLDVQRIREDFPILKQRVHGKPLVYLDNAATTQKPQVVLDTL' A
#
# COMPACT_ATOMS: atom_id res chain seq x y z
N MET A 1 26.94 -24.97 35.26
CA MET A 1 26.94 -25.10 33.79
C MET A 1 25.60 -24.59 33.27
N LYS A 2 25.57 -23.41 32.64
CA LYS A 2 24.34 -22.82 32.09
C LYS A 2 24.01 -23.52 30.78
N VAL A 3 22.86 -24.20 30.75
CA VAL A 3 22.29 -24.79 29.54
C VAL A 3 21.74 -23.64 28.70
N ALA A 4 22.43 -23.29 27.61
CA ALA A 4 21.94 -22.34 26.63
C ALA A 4 20.78 -22.99 25.88
N ARG A 5 19.57 -22.44 26.04
CA ARG A 5 18.40 -22.84 25.23
C ARG A 5 18.54 -22.14 23.88
N GLU A 6 18.72 -22.92 22.84
CA GLU A 6 18.66 -22.49 21.46
C GLU A 6 17.23 -22.03 21.16
N ILE A 7 17.03 -20.72 21.05
CA ILE A 7 15.79 -20.10 20.61
C ILE A 7 15.69 -20.30 19.09
N ALA A 8 15.02 -21.37 18.67
CA ALA A 8 14.63 -21.57 17.29
C ALA A 8 13.72 -20.40 16.86
N THR A 9 14.15 -19.62 15.88
CA THR A 9 13.32 -18.62 15.24
C THR A 9 12.13 -19.32 14.57
N PRO A 10 10.88 -18.85 14.77
CA PRO A 10 9.74 -19.46 14.11
C PRO A 10 9.90 -19.36 12.59
N LYS A 11 9.70 -20.49 11.90
CA LYS A 11 9.79 -20.72 10.44
C LYS A 11 8.78 -19.92 9.59
N GLY A 12 8.41 -18.72 10.01
CA GLY A 12 7.37 -17.90 9.37
C GLY A 12 7.70 -16.42 9.23
N TRP A 13 8.92 -15.99 9.59
CA TRP A 13 9.31 -14.57 9.61
C TRP A 13 10.48 -14.26 8.66
N THR A 14 10.94 -15.24 7.87
CA THR A 14 12.12 -15.12 7.00
C THR A 14 11.79 -14.95 5.53
N GLU A 15 10.52 -14.84 5.16
CA GLU A 15 10.13 -14.65 3.76
C GLU A 15 9.85 -13.16 3.52
N SER A 16 10.74 -12.51 2.77
CA SER A 16 10.51 -11.16 2.28
C SER A 16 9.31 -11.20 1.34
N ALA A 17 8.22 -10.53 1.70
CA ALA A 17 7.06 -10.36 0.82
C ALA A 17 7.52 -9.78 -0.53
N PRO A 18 6.85 -10.13 -1.64
CA PRO A 18 7.15 -9.53 -2.94
C PRO A 18 7.02 -7.99 -2.86
N PRO A 19 7.83 -7.25 -3.62
CA PRO A 19 7.73 -5.79 -3.68
C PRO A 19 6.32 -5.35 -4.04
N LEU A 20 5.83 -4.30 -3.36
CA LEU A 20 4.52 -3.72 -3.63
C LEU A 20 4.49 -3.03 -5.00
N ASP A 21 3.58 -3.45 -5.89
CA ASP A 21 3.37 -2.76 -7.16
C ASP A 21 2.48 -1.52 -6.98
N VAL A 22 3.14 -0.38 -6.75
CA VAL A 22 2.47 0.90 -6.56
C VAL A 22 1.80 1.39 -7.85
N GLN A 23 2.30 1.04 -9.03
CA GLN A 23 1.72 1.52 -10.29
C GLN A 23 0.35 0.89 -10.51
N ARG A 24 0.27 -0.43 -10.33
CA ARG A 24 -1.00 -1.15 -10.38
C ARG A 24 -2.01 -0.58 -9.39
N ILE A 25 -1.60 -0.34 -8.14
CA ILE A 25 -2.50 0.23 -7.11
C ILE A 25 -2.99 1.63 -7.52
N ARG A 26 -2.13 2.48 -8.11
CA ARG A 26 -2.53 3.82 -8.56
C ARG A 26 -3.57 3.80 -9.68
N GLU A 27 -3.61 2.75 -10.48
CA GLU A 27 -4.59 2.61 -11.57
C GLU A 27 -6.02 2.46 -11.07
N ASP A 28 -6.19 1.89 -9.86
CA ASP A 28 -7.48 1.71 -9.20
C ASP A 28 -8.09 3.04 -8.71
N PHE A 29 -7.31 4.11 -8.60
CA PHE A 29 -7.78 5.42 -8.13
C PHE A 29 -7.94 6.39 -9.33
N PRO A 30 -9.13 6.46 -9.95
CA PRO A 30 -9.32 7.21 -11.19
C PRO A 30 -8.98 8.71 -11.07
N ILE A 31 -9.18 9.30 -9.89
CA ILE A 31 -8.86 10.71 -9.62
C ILE A 31 -7.37 11.04 -9.81
N LEU A 32 -6.46 10.09 -9.54
CA LEU A 32 -5.01 10.33 -9.66
C LEU A 32 -4.54 10.46 -11.11
N LYS A 33 -5.40 10.17 -12.10
CA LYS A 33 -5.14 10.38 -13.53
C LYS A 33 -5.45 11.82 -13.97
N GLN A 34 -6.08 12.63 -13.11
CA GLN A 34 -6.49 13.99 -13.44
C GLN A 34 -5.33 14.98 -13.41
N ARG A 35 -5.53 16.10 -14.12
CA ARG A 35 -4.65 17.27 -14.07
C ARG A 35 -5.35 18.42 -13.37
N VAL A 36 -4.65 19.08 -12.46
CA VAL A 36 -5.12 20.28 -11.75
C VAL A 36 -4.16 21.42 -12.05
N HIS A 37 -4.68 22.55 -12.50
CA HIS A 37 -3.88 23.69 -12.98
C HIS A 37 -2.81 23.28 -14.03
N GLY A 38 -3.17 22.36 -14.93
CA GLY A 38 -2.29 21.85 -15.99
C GLY A 38 -1.24 20.82 -15.54
N LYS A 39 -1.09 20.57 -14.24
CA LYS A 39 -0.10 19.65 -13.67
C LYS A 39 -0.75 18.33 -13.22
N PRO A 40 -0.03 17.20 -13.23
CA PRO A 40 -0.53 15.95 -12.66
C PRO A 40 -0.90 16.13 -11.18
N LEU A 41 -2.03 15.55 -10.77
CA LEU A 41 -2.47 15.60 -9.37
C LEU A 41 -1.51 14.81 -8.48
N VAL A 42 -1.05 15.46 -7.41
CA VAL A 42 -0.34 14.82 -6.29
C VAL A 42 -1.13 15.11 -5.02
N TYR A 43 -1.81 14.09 -4.49
CA TYR A 43 -2.69 14.23 -3.33
C TYR A 43 -1.93 13.83 -2.05
N LEU A 44 -1.60 14.82 -1.21
CA LEU A 44 -0.83 14.63 0.03
C LEU A 44 -1.65 14.88 1.31
N ASP A 45 -2.97 14.98 1.18
CA ASP A 45 -3.87 15.31 2.29
C ASP A 45 -4.76 14.11 2.70
N ASN A 46 -4.17 12.92 2.73
CA ASN A 46 -4.90 11.69 3.08
C ASN A 46 -5.40 11.69 4.54
N ALA A 47 -4.86 12.57 5.39
CA ALA A 47 -5.28 12.69 6.79
C ALA A 47 -6.64 13.39 6.94
N ALA A 48 -6.99 14.29 6.02
CA ALA A 48 -8.31 14.92 6.01
C ALA A 48 -9.38 13.97 5.43
N THR A 49 -9.07 13.31 4.31
CA THR A 49 -9.93 12.28 3.69
C THR A 49 -9.15 11.46 2.67
N THR A 50 -9.65 10.28 2.30
CA THR A 50 -9.00 9.37 1.36
C THR A 50 -9.77 9.24 0.06
N GLN A 51 -9.04 9.04 -1.04
CA GLN A 51 -9.64 8.73 -2.33
C GLN A 51 -10.18 7.30 -2.36
N LYS A 52 -11.25 7.07 -3.12
CA LYS A 52 -11.89 5.74 -3.24
C LYS A 52 -11.37 5.02 -4.49
N PRO A 53 -11.01 3.73 -4.39
CA PRO A 53 -10.69 2.92 -5.56
C PRO A 53 -11.96 2.60 -6.37
N GLN A 54 -11.78 2.20 -7.63
CA GLN A 54 -12.87 1.94 -8.56
C GLN A 54 -13.87 0.90 -8.02
N VAL A 55 -13.38 -0.19 -7.43
CA VAL A 55 -14.23 -1.23 -6.83
C VAL A 55 -15.22 -0.70 -5.79
N VAL A 56 -14.84 0.33 -5.02
CA VAL A 56 -15.75 0.94 -4.03
C VAL A 56 -16.77 1.83 -4.74
N LEU A 57 -16.37 2.52 -5.80
CA LEU A 57 -17.29 3.33 -6.61
C LEU A 57 -18.34 2.48 -7.32
N ASP A 58 -17.94 1.30 -7.82
CA ASP A 58 -18.82 0.39 -8.56
C ASP A 58 -19.92 -0.23 -7.68
N THR A 59 -19.75 -0.20 -6.35
CA THR A 59 -20.68 -0.80 -5.38
C THR A 59 -21.67 0.18 -4.74
N LEU A 60 -21.63 1.46 -5.13
CA LEU A 60 -22.54 2.51 -4.63
C LEU A 60 -23.83 2.57 -5.44
#